data_AF-A0A4R2B6U7-F1
#
_entry.id   AF-A0A4R2B6U7-F1
#
_cell.length_a   1.000
_cell.length_b   1.000
_cell.length_c   1.000
_cell.angle_alpha   90.00
_cell.angle_beta   90.00
_cell.angle_gamma   90.00
#
_symmetry.space_group_name_H-M   'P 1'
#
loop_
_entity.id
_entity.type
_entity.pdbx_description
1 polymer ?
#
loop_
_entity_poly.entity_id
_entity_poly.type
_entity_poly.pdbx_seq_one_letter_code
_entity_poly.pdbx_strand_id
1 'polypeptide(L)'
;MKKRLFHLFALLIAITLTACSNDTGTESISQQEENSSGAKSGEYAEIGSGAHLVKFPEDLKKGIVFATYDRGDIHENIYVNSKEAIEAVQKGEELPSGTVITLEGFRDGEIEHYLVMEKRTGWGSQYSPEERTGEWEFQAFTPDREVMEDGIGGPAIGRCYTCHANQERDQYMNSMDQMKEFNLEEVAQSKTNGTETSIAAIHTQDWKVSEISAHMNDAKDVNKEESNVIDGQDKAKIIQDVLLRMYLQRFES
;
A
#
# COMPACT_ATOMS: atom_id res chain seq x y z
N MET A 1 -62.64 62.26 -9.70
CA MET A 1 -63.77 61.54 -10.34
C MET A 1 -63.33 61.00 -11.70
N LYS A 2 -63.39 59.67 -11.87
CA LYS A 2 -63.51 58.83 -13.08
C LYS A 2 -63.05 59.39 -14.46
N LYS A 3 -62.12 58.68 -15.11
CA LYS A 3 -62.33 57.83 -16.32
C LYS A 3 -61.01 57.64 -17.10
N ARG A 4 -60.72 56.39 -17.46
CA ARG A 4 -60.10 55.84 -18.70
C ARG A 4 -60.00 54.33 -18.43
N LEU A 5 -61.00 53.50 -18.77
CA LEU A 5 -61.41 53.01 -20.10
C LEU A 5 -60.23 52.47 -20.91
N PHE A 6 -60.15 51.15 -21.09
CA PHE A 6 -59.88 50.41 -22.33
C PHE A 6 -60.00 48.90 -22.02
N HIS A 7 -61.19 48.33 -22.29
CA HIS A 7 -61.47 47.27 -23.28
C HIS A 7 -61.14 45.85 -22.78
N LEU A 8 -62.17 45.06 -22.44
CA LEU A 8 -62.85 44.06 -23.30
C LEU A 8 -61.87 42.90 -23.60
N PHE A 9 -62.08 41.67 -23.12
CA PHE A 9 -63.12 40.79 -23.65
C PHE A 9 -63.33 39.60 -22.70
N ALA A 10 -64.59 39.22 -22.50
CA ALA A 10 -64.98 37.98 -21.84
C ALA A 10 -64.84 36.79 -22.80
N LEU A 11 -64.50 35.59 -22.31
CA LEU A 11 -65.40 34.44 -22.37
C LEU A 11 -64.75 33.20 -21.73
N LEU A 12 -65.58 32.48 -20.98
CA LEU A 12 -65.48 31.04 -20.74
C LEU A 12 -65.24 30.24 -22.03
N ILE A 13 -64.65 29.04 -21.88
CA ILE A 13 -64.92 27.76 -22.60
C ILE A 13 -63.63 26.92 -22.43
N ALA A 14 -63.59 26.00 -21.46
CA ALA A 14 -63.97 24.58 -21.56
C ALA A 14 -62.89 23.69 -22.22
N ILE A 15 -62.35 22.81 -21.36
CA ILE A 15 -62.01 21.39 -21.56
C ILE A 15 -61.84 20.93 -23.01
N THR A 16 -60.64 20.42 -23.33
CA THR A 16 -60.44 19.04 -23.83
C THR A 16 -58.97 18.62 -23.69
N LEU A 17 -58.73 17.50 -23.02
CA LEU A 17 -57.48 16.75 -23.14
C LEU A 17 -57.63 15.81 -24.34
N THR A 18 -56.81 16.01 -25.36
CA THR A 18 -56.62 15.04 -26.46
C THR A 18 -55.14 14.95 -26.77
N ALA A 19 -54.67 13.70 -26.83
CA ALA A 19 -53.27 13.32 -26.94
C ALA A 19 -52.77 13.24 -28.39
N CYS A 20 -51.44 13.22 -28.48
CA CYS A 20 -50.58 12.63 -29.52
C CYS A 20 -50.31 13.41 -30.83
N SER A 21 -49.02 13.78 -30.92
CA SER A 21 -48.06 13.43 -31.98
C SER A 21 -47.72 14.39 -33.12
N ASN A 22 -46.42 14.67 -33.15
CA ASN A 22 -45.44 14.74 -34.24
C ASN A 22 -45.12 16.08 -34.93
N ASP A 23 -43.82 16.39 -34.81
CA ASP A 23 -42.88 16.99 -35.76
C ASP A 23 -43.11 18.42 -36.27
N THR A 24 -42.30 19.35 -35.76
CA THR A 24 -41.18 20.03 -36.45
C THR A 24 -40.93 21.42 -35.86
N GLY A 25 -39.65 21.80 -35.70
CA GLY A 25 -39.24 23.21 -35.63
C GLY A 25 -38.73 23.72 -34.28
N THR A 26 -37.44 23.47 -34.02
CA THR A 26 -36.43 24.37 -33.43
C THR A 26 -36.89 25.69 -32.78
N GLU A 27 -36.67 25.84 -31.46
CA GLU A 27 -35.65 26.77 -30.93
C GLU A 27 -35.34 26.50 -29.44
N SER A 28 -34.11 26.84 -29.09
CA SER A 28 -33.35 26.51 -27.89
C SER A 28 -33.98 26.86 -26.54
N ILE A 29 -33.64 26.10 -25.50
CA ILE A 29 -32.91 26.61 -24.33
C ILE A 29 -32.16 25.45 -23.66
N SER A 30 -30.87 25.70 -23.50
CA SER A 30 -29.81 24.85 -22.95
C SER A 30 -30.10 24.32 -21.55
N GLN A 31 -29.89 23.02 -21.34
CA GLN A 31 -29.47 22.48 -20.05
C GLN A 31 -28.02 22.02 -20.18
N GLN A 32 -27.21 22.56 -19.28
CA GLN A 32 -25.78 22.33 -19.15
C GLN A 32 -25.48 20.84 -19.00
N GLU A 33 -24.62 20.34 -19.88
CA GLU A 33 -23.83 19.15 -19.65
C GLU A 33 -22.84 19.43 -18.50
N GLU A 34 -23.02 18.75 -17.37
CA GLU A 34 -21.89 18.50 -16.48
C GLU A 34 -21.06 17.36 -17.07
N ASN A 35 -19.82 17.71 -17.31
CA ASN A 35 -18.81 16.96 -18.02
C ASN A 35 -18.35 15.76 -17.17
N SER A 36 -19.01 14.62 -17.31
CA SER A 36 -18.46 13.31 -16.95
C SER A 36 -18.18 12.57 -18.24
N SER A 37 -16.92 12.57 -18.68
CA SER A 37 -16.45 11.73 -19.78
C SER A 37 -16.35 10.27 -19.29
N GLY A 38 -17.47 9.70 -18.89
CA GLY A 38 -17.65 8.25 -18.83
C GLY A 38 -17.76 7.74 -20.26
N ALA A 39 -16.92 6.77 -20.62
CA ALA A 39 -16.86 6.22 -21.97
C ALA A 39 -18.26 5.92 -22.53
N LYS A 40 -18.63 6.61 -23.62
CA LYS A 40 -19.76 6.20 -24.44
C LYS A 40 -19.32 4.98 -25.26
N SER A 41 -20.17 3.95 -25.21
CA SER A 41 -20.18 2.70 -25.98
C SER A 41 -19.10 1.65 -25.66
N GLY A 42 -19.44 0.73 -24.76
CA GLY A 42 -19.75 -0.64 -25.19
C GLY A 42 -18.76 -1.76 -24.88
N GLU A 43 -17.53 -1.46 -24.49
CA GLU A 43 -16.56 -2.50 -24.12
C GLU A 43 -15.59 -1.94 -23.07
N TYR A 44 -15.74 -2.40 -21.83
CA TYR A 44 -14.72 -2.16 -20.79
C TYR A 44 -13.54 -3.08 -21.05
N ALA A 45 -12.33 -2.61 -20.73
CA ALA A 45 -11.14 -3.45 -20.80
C ALA A 45 -11.22 -4.59 -19.77
N GLU A 46 -10.54 -5.71 -20.06
CA GLU A 46 -10.39 -6.80 -19.10
C GLU A 46 -9.65 -6.32 -17.85
N ILE A 47 -10.16 -6.66 -16.66
CA ILE A 47 -9.56 -6.30 -15.39
C ILE A 47 -8.12 -6.85 -15.31
N GLY A 48 -7.17 -6.04 -14.83
CA GLY A 48 -5.76 -6.43 -14.80
C GLY A 48 -4.98 -6.17 -16.10
N SER A 49 -5.62 -5.76 -17.20
CA SER A 49 -4.89 -5.37 -18.42
C SER A 49 -3.90 -4.21 -18.22
N GLY A 50 -4.04 -3.42 -17.14
CA GLY A 50 -3.17 -2.32 -16.75
C GLY A 50 -1.99 -2.74 -15.86
N ALA A 51 -1.89 -4.03 -15.50
CA ALA A 51 -0.84 -4.52 -14.60
C ALA A 51 0.59 -4.23 -15.10
N HIS A 52 0.79 -4.17 -16.41
CA HIS A 52 2.07 -3.86 -17.03
C HIS A 52 2.54 -2.41 -16.77
N LEU A 53 1.65 -1.52 -16.34
CA LEU A 53 1.95 -0.13 -16.00
C LEU A 53 2.71 -0.03 -14.66
N VAL A 54 2.41 -0.94 -13.73
CA VAL A 54 3.05 -1.02 -12.41
C VAL A 54 4.43 -1.64 -12.56
N LYS A 55 5.45 -0.98 -11.98
CA LYS A 55 6.84 -1.45 -11.99
C LYS A 55 7.29 -1.80 -10.59
N PHE A 56 8.30 -2.67 -10.50
CA PHE A 56 8.94 -2.95 -9.22
C PHE A 56 9.58 -1.65 -8.69
N PRO A 57 9.35 -1.27 -7.42
CA PRO A 57 9.93 -0.04 -6.87
C PRO A 57 11.45 -0.18 -6.70
N GLU A 58 12.22 0.60 -7.45
CA GLU A 58 13.70 0.60 -7.41
C GLU A 58 14.25 0.84 -6.00
N ASP A 59 13.55 1.66 -5.22
CA ASP A 59 13.95 2.12 -3.89
C ASP A 59 13.14 1.48 -2.76
N LEU A 60 12.68 0.22 -2.90
CA LEU A 60 11.87 -0.47 -1.87
C LEU A 60 12.46 -0.35 -0.46
N LYS A 61 13.79 -0.46 -0.32
CA LYS A 61 14.50 -0.34 0.96
C LYS A 61 14.41 1.04 1.63
N LYS A 62 14.04 2.07 0.89
CA LYS A 62 13.77 3.43 1.42
C LYS A 62 12.31 3.60 1.83
N GLY A 63 11.44 2.69 1.44
CA GLY A 63 10.04 2.65 1.83
C GLY A 63 9.88 2.49 3.34
N ILE A 64 8.73 2.93 3.84
CA ILE A 64 8.35 2.83 5.25
C ILE A 64 7.54 1.55 5.40
N VAL A 65 8.03 0.59 6.19
CA VAL A 65 7.21 -0.55 6.62
C VAL A 65 6.19 -0.02 7.61
N PHE A 66 4.92 0.01 7.22
CA PHE A 66 3.84 0.53 8.07
C PHE A 66 2.92 -0.57 8.63
N ALA A 67 3.01 -1.78 8.09
CA ALA A 67 2.32 -2.95 8.61
C ALA A 67 3.17 -4.21 8.41
N THR A 68 3.07 -5.13 9.37
CA THR A 68 3.66 -6.47 9.32
C THR A 68 2.61 -7.48 9.75
N TYR A 69 2.52 -8.61 9.06
CA TYR A 69 1.60 -9.70 9.40
C TYR A 69 2.35 -11.02 9.53
N ASP A 70 2.11 -11.73 10.64
CA ASP A 70 2.64 -13.07 10.90
C ASP A 70 1.49 -14.07 11.03
N ARG A 71 1.47 -15.08 10.16
CA ARG A 71 0.39 -16.08 10.07
C ARG A 71 0.95 -17.47 9.75
N GLY A 72 1.33 -18.19 10.80
CA GLY A 72 1.93 -19.52 10.63
C GLY A 72 3.34 -19.42 10.06
N ASP A 73 3.56 -20.03 8.89
CA ASP A 73 4.80 -19.97 8.10
C ASP A 73 4.89 -18.71 7.21
N ILE A 74 3.82 -17.92 7.14
CA ILE A 74 3.74 -16.70 6.34
C ILE A 74 4.16 -15.49 7.18
N HIS A 75 5.08 -14.69 6.63
CA HIS A 75 5.45 -13.37 7.13
C HIS A 75 5.31 -12.35 5.99
N GLU A 76 4.76 -11.18 6.28
CA GLU A 76 4.55 -10.14 5.27
C GLU A 76 4.98 -8.77 5.82
N ASN A 77 5.79 -8.04 5.05
CA ASN A 77 6.10 -6.63 5.31
C ASN A 77 5.41 -5.76 4.26
N ILE A 78 4.67 -4.75 4.70
CA ILE A 78 3.97 -3.82 3.80
C ILE A 78 4.63 -2.45 3.87
N TYR A 79 5.22 -2.08 2.74
CA TYR A 79 5.93 -0.84 2.51
C TYR A 79 5.03 0.20 1.86
N VAL A 80 5.23 1.46 2.19
CA VAL A 80 4.76 2.61 1.40
C VAL A 80 5.95 3.48 1.00
N ASN A 81 5.95 3.99 -0.23
CA ASN A 81 7.07 4.76 -0.78
C ASN A 81 7.21 6.18 -0.23
N SER A 82 6.20 6.70 0.48
CA SER A 82 6.05 8.11 0.78
C SER A 82 5.53 8.35 2.19
N LYS A 83 6.13 9.30 2.90
CA LYS A 83 5.63 9.79 4.19
C LYS A 83 4.34 10.59 4.00
N GLU A 84 4.27 11.33 2.89
CA GLU A 84 3.13 12.15 2.50
C GLU A 84 1.86 11.29 2.36
N ALA A 85 1.97 10.05 1.89
CA ALA A 85 0.87 9.09 1.86
C ALA A 85 0.31 8.77 3.26
N ILE A 86 1.18 8.50 4.23
CA ILE A 86 0.78 8.24 5.62
C ILE A 86 0.11 9.48 6.22
N GLU A 87 0.71 10.66 6.01
CA GLU A 87 0.16 11.91 6.51
C GLU A 87 -1.22 12.23 5.91
N ALA A 88 -1.44 11.93 4.62
CA ALA A 88 -2.74 12.08 3.98
C ALA A 88 -3.79 11.18 4.66
N VAL A 89 -3.48 9.90 4.85
CA VAL A 89 -4.38 8.96 5.54
C VAL A 89 -4.70 9.41 6.96
N GLN A 90 -3.70 9.89 7.72
CA GLN A 90 -3.91 10.40 9.08
C GLN A 90 -4.82 11.63 9.15
N LYS A 91 -4.85 12.44 8.08
CA LYS A 91 -5.76 13.59 7.95
C LYS A 91 -7.13 13.21 7.40
N GLY A 92 -7.33 11.95 7.00
CA GLY A 92 -8.54 11.50 6.31
C GLY A 92 -8.64 11.99 4.87
N GLU A 93 -7.50 12.32 4.25
CA GLU A 93 -7.38 12.75 2.87
C GLU A 93 -7.20 11.54 1.93
N GLU A 94 -7.45 11.76 0.64
CA GLU A 94 -7.13 10.76 -0.38
C GLU A 94 -5.61 10.56 -0.51
N LEU A 95 -5.21 9.32 -0.76
CA LEU A 95 -3.83 8.98 -1.06
C LEU A 95 -3.39 9.68 -2.35
N PRO A 96 -2.23 10.36 -2.32
CA PRO A 96 -1.76 11.10 -3.47
C PRO A 96 -1.43 10.16 -4.63
N SER A 97 -1.63 10.66 -5.85
CA SER A 97 -1.13 10.03 -7.07
C SER A 97 0.39 9.83 -6.97
N GLY A 98 0.88 8.63 -7.30
CA GLY A 98 2.27 8.21 -7.08
C GLY A 98 2.51 7.47 -5.77
N THR A 99 1.46 7.23 -4.97
CA THR A 99 1.55 6.28 -3.86
C THR A 99 1.79 4.87 -4.40
N VAL A 100 2.85 4.24 -3.93
CA VAL A 100 3.19 2.84 -4.21
C VAL A 100 3.19 2.09 -2.89
N ILE A 101 2.42 1.02 -2.82
CA ILE A 101 2.39 0.10 -1.68
C ILE A 101 2.92 -1.24 -2.16
N THR A 102 3.83 -1.82 -1.39
CA THR A 102 4.46 -3.08 -1.73
C THR A 102 4.39 -4.03 -0.56
N LEU A 103 3.79 -5.20 -0.79
CA LEU A 103 3.85 -6.33 0.13
C LEU A 103 5.04 -7.19 -0.28
N GLU A 104 5.98 -7.39 0.63
CA GLU A 104 7.05 -8.38 0.55
C GLU A 104 6.61 -9.61 1.35
N GLY A 105 6.31 -10.70 0.65
CA GLY A 105 5.74 -11.92 1.22
C GLY A 105 6.80 -12.99 1.37
N PHE A 106 6.85 -13.60 2.55
CA PHE A 106 7.77 -14.67 2.92
C PHE A 106 7.01 -15.94 3.26
N ARG A 107 7.62 -17.09 2.94
CA ARG A 107 7.21 -18.42 3.40
C ARG A 107 8.42 -19.17 3.92
N ASP A 108 8.32 -19.74 5.13
CA ASP A 108 9.42 -20.48 5.76
C ASP A 108 10.72 -19.65 5.91
N GLY A 109 10.58 -18.32 6.02
CA GLY A 109 11.70 -17.38 6.15
C GLY A 109 12.35 -16.95 4.83
N GLU A 110 11.90 -17.48 3.70
CA GLU A 110 12.38 -17.12 2.35
C GLU A 110 11.37 -16.22 1.64
N ILE A 111 11.84 -15.30 0.79
CA ILE A 111 10.96 -14.45 -0.01
C ILE A 111 10.23 -15.34 -1.01
N GLU A 112 8.89 -15.31 -0.97
CA GLU A 112 8.03 -16.04 -1.88
C GLU A 112 7.67 -15.17 -3.09
N HIS A 113 7.31 -13.90 -2.86
CA HIS A 113 6.89 -12.98 -3.92
C HIS A 113 6.80 -11.53 -3.41
N TYR A 114 6.62 -10.60 -4.35
CA TYR A 114 6.23 -9.22 -4.07
C TYR A 114 4.90 -8.89 -4.75
N LEU A 115 4.00 -8.22 -4.04
CA LEU A 115 2.79 -7.63 -4.63
C LEU A 115 2.88 -6.11 -4.56
N VAL A 116 2.69 -5.44 -5.68
CA VAL A 116 2.75 -3.99 -5.78
C VAL A 116 1.41 -3.46 -6.23
N MET A 117 0.89 -2.47 -5.52
CA MET A 117 -0.22 -1.64 -5.97
C MET A 117 0.24 -0.20 -6.10
N GLU A 118 -0.12 0.46 -7.19
CA GLU A 118 0.29 1.83 -7.49
C GLU A 118 -0.91 2.65 -7.93
N LYS A 119 -1.06 3.83 -7.31
CA LYS A 119 -2.11 4.79 -7.65
C LYS A 119 -1.57 5.82 -8.63
N ARG A 120 -2.23 6.03 -9.77
CA ARG A 120 -1.93 7.16 -10.67
C ARG A 120 -3.18 7.79 -11.23
N THR A 121 -3.18 9.11 -11.25
CA THR A 121 -4.27 9.91 -11.83
C THR A 121 -4.63 9.43 -13.24
N GLY A 122 -5.90 9.09 -13.45
CA GLY A 122 -6.45 8.62 -14.73
C GLY A 122 -6.38 7.11 -14.98
N TRP A 123 -5.69 6.33 -14.13
CA TRP A 123 -5.69 4.86 -14.24
C TRP A 123 -7.04 4.25 -13.87
N GLY A 124 -7.27 3.00 -14.29
CA GLY A 124 -8.50 2.25 -14.01
C GLY A 124 -9.78 2.74 -14.73
N SER A 125 -9.75 3.88 -15.42
CA SER A 125 -10.91 4.44 -16.12
C SER A 125 -11.40 3.61 -17.31
N GLN A 126 -10.55 2.70 -17.81
CA GLN A 126 -10.87 1.74 -18.87
C GLN A 126 -11.74 0.56 -18.40
N TYR A 127 -11.83 0.33 -17.09
CA TYR A 127 -12.59 -0.78 -16.48
C TYR A 127 -14.04 -0.39 -16.21
N SER A 128 -14.87 -1.42 -16.00
CA SER A 128 -16.24 -1.19 -15.57
C SER A 128 -16.25 -0.53 -14.17
N PRO A 129 -17.23 0.34 -13.87
CA PRO A 129 -17.33 0.95 -12.55
C PRO A 129 -17.48 -0.06 -11.40
N GLU A 130 -18.00 -1.25 -11.66
CA GLU A 130 -18.21 -2.32 -10.67
C GLU A 130 -16.92 -3.09 -10.35
N GLU A 131 -15.98 -3.15 -11.29
CA GLU A 131 -14.74 -3.92 -11.15
C GLU A 131 -13.51 -3.05 -10.85
N ARG A 132 -13.58 -1.75 -11.20
CA ARG A 132 -12.43 -0.85 -11.04
C ARG A 132 -12.11 -0.62 -9.56
N THR A 133 -10.82 -0.58 -9.26
CA THR A 133 -10.26 -0.23 -7.94
C THR A 133 -9.83 1.23 -7.89
N GLY A 134 -10.73 2.13 -8.31
CA GLY A 134 -10.41 3.55 -8.48
C GLY A 134 -9.29 3.75 -9.48
N GLU A 135 -8.19 4.33 -9.02
CA GLU A 135 -6.99 4.65 -9.82
C GLU A 135 -5.80 3.72 -9.50
N TRP A 136 -6.08 2.58 -8.85
CA TRP A 136 -5.07 1.59 -8.51
C TRP A 136 -4.93 0.55 -9.61
N GLU A 137 -3.68 0.26 -9.99
CA GLU A 137 -3.30 -0.92 -10.75
C GLU A 137 -2.41 -1.82 -9.88
N PHE A 138 -2.35 -3.10 -10.21
CA PHE A 138 -1.64 -4.12 -9.44
C PHE A 138 -0.66 -4.91 -10.29
N GLN A 139 0.42 -5.39 -9.70
CA GLN A 139 1.34 -6.33 -10.32
C GLN A 139 2.00 -7.23 -9.27
N ALA A 140 2.32 -8.46 -9.66
CA ALA A 140 3.13 -9.36 -8.84
C ALA A 140 4.51 -9.56 -9.45
N PHE A 141 5.51 -9.72 -8.58
CA PHE A 141 6.89 -9.94 -8.96
C PHE A 141 7.45 -11.16 -8.25
N THR A 142 8.37 -11.84 -8.92
CA THR A 142 9.13 -12.97 -8.38
C THR A 142 10.10 -12.50 -7.29
N PRO A 143 10.73 -13.41 -6.52
CA PRO A 143 11.79 -13.05 -5.57
C PRO A 143 12.97 -12.30 -6.24
N ASP A 144 13.22 -12.57 -7.52
CA ASP A 144 14.23 -11.88 -8.33
C ASP A 144 13.79 -10.49 -8.81
N ARG A 145 12.58 -10.05 -8.43
CA ARG A 145 11.97 -8.73 -8.75
C ARG A 145 11.59 -8.55 -10.21
N GLU A 146 11.53 -9.67 -10.94
CA GLU A 146 11.01 -9.71 -12.30
C GLU A 146 9.48 -9.87 -12.27
N VAL A 147 8.81 -9.47 -13.34
CA VAL A 147 7.35 -9.65 -13.46
C VAL A 147 7.04 -11.15 -13.37
N MET A 148 6.08 -11.50 -12.51
CA MET A 148 5.59 -12.87 -12.39
C MET A 148 4.61 -13.16 -13.54
N GLU A 149 5.02 -13.93 -14.54
CA GLU A 149 4.21 -14.22 -15.72
C GLU A 149 3.15 -15.31 -15.51
N ASP A 150 3.24 -16.06 -14.41
CA ASP A 150 2.33 -17.13 -14.04
C ASP A 150 1.57 -16.80 -12.74
N GLY A 151 0.73 -17.73 -12.28
CA GLY A 151 0.03 -17.61 -11.01
C GLY A 151 -0.70 -16.27 -10.82
N ILE A 152 -0.42 -15.60 -9.70
CA ILE A 152 -1.06 -14.34 -9.29
C ILE A 152 -0.58 -13.10 -10.05
N GLY A 153 0.57 -13.15 -10.75
CA GLY A 153 1.03 -12.05 -11.62
C GLY A 153 0.61 -12.21 -13.08
N GLY A 154 0.33 -13.45 -13.50
CA GLY A 154 -0.12 -13.78 -14.83
C GLY A 154 -1.64 -13.98 -14.91
N PRO A 155 -2.14 -15.19 -15.27
CA PRO A 155 -3.57 -15.43 -15.51
C PRO A 155 -4.50 -15.11 -14.33
N ALA A 156 -3.99 -15.03 -13.09
CA ALA A 156 -4.81 -14.75 -11.91
C ALA A 156 -4.65 -13.31 -11.37
N ILE A 157 -4.05 -12.39 -12.12
CA ILE A 157 -3.86 -10.99 -11.70
C ILE A 157 -5.17 -10.27 -11.36
N GLY A 158 -6.28 -10.63 -12.03
CA GLY A 158 -7.61 -10.10 -11.72
C GLY A 158 -8.06 -10.33 -10.28
N ARG A 159 -7.50 -11.32 -9.57
CA ARG A 159 -7.82 -11.59 -8.15
C ARG A 159 -7.43 -10.44 -7.23
N CYS A 160 -6.38 -9.68 -7.56
CA CYS A 160 -5.98 -8.49 -6.81
C CYS A 160 -7.12 -7.47 -6.82
N TYR A 161 -7.65 -7.17 -8.00
CA TYR A 161 -8.74 -6.21 -8.21
C TYR A 161 -10.02 -6.66 -7.50
N THR A 162 -10.46 -7.90 -7.70
CA THR A 162 -11.70 -8.39 -7.06
C THR A 162 -11.62 -8.39 -5.52
N CYS A 163 -10.46 -8.72 -4.95
CA CYS A 163 -10.27 -8.70 -3.50
C CYS A 163 -10.32 -7.26 -2.96
N HIS A 164 -9.63 -6.34 -3.63
CA HIS A 164 -9.51 -4.94 -3.21
C HIS A 164 -10.74 -4.08 -3.52
N ALA A 165 -11.57 -4.45 -4.51
CA ALA A 165 -12.79 -3.74 -4.87
C ALA A 165 -13.76 -3.57 -3.68
N ASN A 166 -13.81 -4.54 -2.77
CA ASN A 166 -14.66 -4.47 -1.57
C ASN A 166 -14.17 -3.47 -0.50
N GLN A 167 -12.98 -2.87 -0.69
CA GLN A 167 -12.36 -1.92 0.24
C GLN A 167 -12.49 -0.46 -0.22
N GLU A 168 -13.48 -0.12 -1.05
CA GLU A 168 -13.65 1.25 -1.59
C GLU A 168 -13.62 2.34 -0.49
N ARG A 169 -14.24 2.08 0.67
CA ARG A 169 -14.26 3.02 1.81
C ARG A 169 -12.87 3.33 2.37
N ASP A 170 -11.97 2.36 2.23
CA ASP A 170 -10.60 2.40 2.69
C ASP A 170 -9.64 2.60 1.51
N GLN A 171 -10.11 3.31 0.48
CA GLN A 171 -9.36 3.63 -0.74
C GLN A 171 -8.74 2.40 -1.41
N TYR A 172 -9.49 1.29 -1.37
CA TYR A 172 -9.10 -0.02 -1.89
C TYR A 172 -7.93 -0.68 -1.15
N MET A 173 -7.61 -0.28 0.09
CA MET A 173 -6.53 -0.88 0.88
C MET A 173 -7.04 -1.68 2.06
N ASN A 174 -6.57 -2.92 2.20
CA ASN A 174 -6.89 -3.77 3.37
C ASN A 174 -6.17 -3.34 4.66
N SER A 175 -5.09 -2.56 4.55
CA SER A 175 -4.24 -2.14 5.67
C SER A 175 -4.36 -0.65 6.01
N MET A 176 -5.52 -0.05 5.71
CA MET A 176 -5.75 1.39 5.91
C MET A 176 -5.65 1.79 7.39
N ASP A 177 -6.21 0.98 8.30
CA ASP A 177 -6.15 1.23 9.75
C ASP A 177 -4.70 1.24 10.26
N GLN A 178 -3.85 0.32 9.81
CA GLN A 178 -2.43 0.28 10.21
C GLN A 178 -1.71 1.54 9.74
N MET A 179 -1.98 2.03 8.53
CA MET A 179 -1.39 3.27 8.03
C MET A 179 -1.86 4.48 8.85
N LYS A 180 -3.14 4.51 9.23
CA LYS A 180 -3.72 5.59 10.06
C LYS A 180 -3.13 5.64 11.45
N GLU A 181 -2.87 4.48 12.06
CA GLU A 181 -2.30 4.36 13.41
C GLU A 181 -0.76 4.46 13.43
N PHE A 182 -0.12 4.50 12.26
CA PHE A 182 1.33 4.45 12.13
C PHE A 182 2.04 5.64 12.83
N ASN A 183 3.03 5.35 13.67
CA ASN A 183 3.81 6.39 14.33
C ASN A 183 4.98 6.88 13.47
N LEU A 184 4.79 8.03 12.80
CA LEU A 184 5.82 8.67 11.98
C LEU A 184 7.05 9.14 12.77
N GLU A 185 6.94 9.36 14.09
CA GLU A 185 8.06 9.85 14.91
C GLU A 185 9.15 8.78 15.08
N GLU A 186 8.77 7.51 15.12
CA GLU A 186 9.69 6.37 15.25
C GLU A 186 10.62 6.25 14.03
N VAL A 187 10.08 6.51 12.83
CA VAL A 187 10.84 6.53 11.58
C VAL A 187 11.86 7.67 11.55
N ALA A 188 11.50 8.84 12.10
CA ALA A 188 12.39 9.99 12.17
C ALA A 188 13.55 9.74 13.14
N GLN A 189 13.27 9.12 14.30
CA GLN A 189 14.28 8.80 15.32
C GLN A 189 15.28 7.73 14.83
N SER A 190 14.80 6.74 14.08
CA SER A 190 15.65 5.71 13.44
C SER A 190 16.65 6.34 12.44
N LYS A 191 16.22 7.35 11.66
CA LYS A 191 17.09 8.04 10.70
C LYS A 191 18.06 9.03 11.35
N THR A 192 17.71 9.69 12.46
CA THR A 192 18.62 10.62 13.17
C THR A 192 19.65 9.91 14.04
N ASN A 193 19.36 8.69 14.49
CA ASN A 193 20.33 7.85 15.20
C ASN A 193 21.28 7.09 14.24
N GLY A 194 21.25 7.40 12.94
CA GLY A 194 22.10 6.82 11.89
C GLY A 194 23.58 7.27 11.91
N THR A 195 24.10 7.70 13.06
CA THR A 195 25.55 7.72 13.32
C THR A 195 25.78 6.74 14.46
N GLU A 196 26.26 5.54 14.12
CA GLU A 196 26.32 4.32 14.94
C GLU A 196 24.97 3.64 15.20
N THR A 197 24.62 2.69 14.32
CA THR A 197 23.60 1.67 14.56
C THR A 197 23.96 0.87 15.81
N SER A 198 23.52 1.33 16.98
CA SER A 198 23.40 0.46 18.14
C SER A 198 22.23 -0.47 17.85
N ILE A 199 22.55 -1.72 17.50
CA ILE A 199 21.59 -2.84 17.56
C ILE A 199 20.80 -2.65 18.85
N ALA A 200 19.46 -2.63 18.71
CA ALA A 200 18.46 -2.43 19.77
C ALA A 200 19.07 -2.64 21.16
N ALA A 201 19.00 -1.63 22.03
CA ALA A 201 19.60 -1.66 23.36
C ALA A 201 19.08 -2.85 24.20
N ILE A 202 19.62 -4.03 23.94
CA ILE A 202 19.47 -5.20 24.77
C ILE A 202 20.25 -4.83 26.03
N HIS A 203 19.55 -4.74 27.15
CA HIS A 203 20.18 -4.58 28.45
C HIS A 203 21.00 -5.83 28.77
N THR A 204 22.25 -5.86 28.30
CA THR A 204 23.20 -6.97 28.51
C THR A 204 23.94 -6.84 29.85
N GLN A 205 23.52 -5.92 30.71
CA GLN A 205 24.14 -5.65 32.02
C GLN A 205 24.22 -6.92 32.87
N ASP A 206 23.20 -7.79 32.79
CA ASP A 206 23.12 -9.04 33.54
C ASP A 206 23.85 -10.22 32.86
N TRP A 207 24.38 -10.06 31.64
CA TRP A 207 25.02 -11.15 30.91
C TRP A 207 26.47 -11.31 31.35
N LYS A 208 26.88 -12.51 31.76
CA LYS A 208 28.29 -12.78 32.05
C LYS A 208 28.98 -13.25 30.77
N VAL A 209 29.91 -12.45 30.24
CA VAL A 209 30.73 -12.81 29.08
C VAL A 209 32.12 -13.22 29.57
N SER A 210 32.58 -14.38 29.12
CA SER A 210 33.90 -14.93 29.40
C SER A 210 34.57 -15.40 28.11
N GLU A 211 35.85 -15.10 27.96
CA GLU A 211 36.66 -15.66 26.88
C GLU A 211 36.96 -17.14 27.17
N ILE A 212 36.73 -18.00 26.19
CA ILE A 212 37.15 -19.41 26.24
C ILE A 212 38.30 -19.53 25.25
N SER A 213 39.48 -19.93 25.73
CA SER A 213 40.66 -20.07 24.87
C SER A 213 40.44 -21.19 23.84
N ALA A 214 40.81 -20.94 22.58
CA ALA A 214 40.61 -21.85 21.45
C ALA A 214 41.45 -23.16 21.50
N HIS A 215 42.03 -23.50 22.65
CA HIS A 215 42.86 -24.69 22.84
C HIS A 215 42.27 -25.76 23.77
N MET A 216 41.01 -25.66 24.20
CA MET A 216 40.33 -26.74 24.92
C MET A 216 39.26 -27.42 24.06
N ASN A 217 39.70 -28.10 23.01
CA ASN A 217 38.94 -29.21 22.46
C ASN A 217 39.26 -30.44 23.32
N ASP A 218 38.24 -31.08 23.88
CA ASP A 218 38.27 -32.27 24.75
C ASP A 218 38.61 -32.08 26.23
N ALA A 219 37.74 -31.42 27.00
CA ALA A 219 37.52 -31.81 28.39
C ALA A 219 36.13 -31.37 28.89
N LYS A 220 35.36 -32.33 29.40
CA LYS A 220 34.00 -32.16 29.93
C LYS A 220 33.97 -31.60 31.36
N ASP A 221 34.94 -30.76 31.72
CA ASP A 221 35.09 -30.24 33.07
C ASP A 221 35.59 -28.79 33.03
N VAL A 222 34.65 -27.85 33.16
CA VAL A 222 34.96 -26.41 33.20
C VAL A 222 35.35 -26.08 34.63
N ASN A 223 36.64 -26.20 34.94
CA ASN A 223 37.19 -25.64 36.16
C ASN A 223 37.18 -24.10 36.07
N LYS A 224 36.43 -23.51 36.99
CA LYS A 224 35.97 -22.13 37.02
C LYS A 224 37.00 -21.23 37.70
N GLU A 225 38.22 -21.12 37.17
CA GLU A 225 39.25 -20.31 37.86
C GLU A 225 40.11 -19.38 37.00
N GLU A 226 40.05 -19.42 35.66
CA GLU A 226 40.78 -18.46 34.81
C GLU A 226 39.95 -17.88 33.65
N SER A 227 38.64 -17.71 33.82
CA SER A 227 37.86 -16.91 32.87
C SER A 227 37.95 -15.43 33.23
N ASN A 228 38.73 -14.65 32.49
CA ASN A 228 38.71 -13.19 32.62
C ASN A 228 37.31 -12.69 32.22
N VAL A 229 36.58 -12.13 33.18
CA VAL A 229 35.27 -11.54 32.94
C VAL A 229 35.46 -10.24 32.17
N ILE A 230 34.85 -10.14 31.00
CA ILE A 230 34.93 -8.95 30.16
C ILE A 230 33.72 -8.06 30.50
N ASP A 231 33.96 -6.79 30.79
CA ASP A 231 32.93 -5.81 31.21
C ASP A 231 32.95 -4.55 30.32
N GLY A 232 31.91 -3.73 30.43
CA GLY A 232 31.84 -2.41 29.79
C GLY A 232 31.78 -2.44 28.27
N GLN A 233 32.50 -1.51 27.62
CA GLN A 233 32.44 -1.29 26.17
C GLN A 233 33.01 -2.49 25.37
N ASP A 234 33.99 -3.20 25.93
CA ASP A 234 34.58 -4.39 25.31
C ASP A 234 33.59 -5.56 25.27
N LYS A 235 32.78 -5.72 26.32
CA LYS A 235 31.69 -6.71 26.38
C LYS A 235 30.64 -6.47 25.30
N ALA A 236 30.21 -5.22 25.11
CA ALA A 236 29.23 -4.87 24.08
C ALA A 236 29.74 -5.19 22.68
N LYS A 237 31.00 -4.83 22.40
CA LYS A 237 31.65 -5.10 21.10
C LYS A 237 31.78 -6.59 20.80
N ILE A 238 32.12 -7.41 21.80
CA ILE A 238 32.22 -8.86 21.65
C ILE A 238 30.84 -9.48 21.39
N ILE A 239 29.81 -9.06 22.13
CA ILE A 239 28.43 -9.55 21.91
C ILE A 239 27.98 -9.21 20.49
N GLN A 240 28.20 -7.97 20.03
CA GLN A 240 27.86 -7.57 18.67
C GLN A 240 28.61 -8.38 17.61
N ASP A 241 29.91 -8.60 17.79
CA ASP A 241 30.73 -9.39 16.85
C ASP A 241 30.26 -10.86 16.77
N VAL A 242 29.95 -11.49 17.90
CA VAL A 242 29.41 -12.86 17.94
C VAL A 242 28.04 -12.94 17.26
N LEU A 243 27.12 -12.03 17.59
CA LEU A 243 25.78 -11.99 16.98
C LEU A 243 25.87 -11.78 15.47
N LEU A 244 26.77 -10.89 15.01
CA LEU A 244 27.01 -10.66 13.60
C LEU A 244 27.56 -11.90 12.90
N ARG A 245 28.53 -12.60 13.51
CA ARG A 245 29.04 -13.88 12.96
C ARG A 245 27.96 -14.96 12.89
N MET A 246 27.15 -15.10 13.94
CA MET A 246 26.03 -16.07 13.94
C MET A 246 25.00 -15.75 12.85
N TYR A 247 24.68 -14.46 12.67
CA TYR A 247 23.80 -14.01 11.61
C TYR A 247 24.39 -14.32 10.24
N LEU A 248 25.66 -13.99 10.00
CA LEU A 248 26.33 -14.23 8.71
C LEU A 248 26.50 -15.72 8.39
N GLN A 249 26.82 -16.57 9.38
CA GLN A 249 26.91 -18.02 9.18
C GLN A 249 25.58 -18.66 8.76
N ARG A 250 24.44 -18.05 9.10
CA ARG A 250 23.12 -18.51 8.62
C ARG A 250 22.94 -18.33 7.11
N PHE A 251 23.72 -17.45 6.46
CA PHE A 251 23.67 -17.21 5.01
C PHE A 251 24.77 -17.97 4.23
N GLU A 252 25.65 -18.73 4.90
CA GLU A 252 26.73 -19.50 4.27
C GLU A 252 26.45 -21.02 4.23
N SER A 253 25.22 -21.47 4.53
CA SER A 253 24.87 -22.90 4.57
C SER A 253 23.81 -23.32 3.55
#